data_AF-A0A2V7IHA8-F1
#
_entry.id   AF-A0A2V7IHA8-F1
#
_cell.length_a   1.000
_cell.length_b   1.000
_cell.length_c   1.000
_cell.angle_alpha   90.00
_cell.angle_beta   90.00
_cell.angle_gamma   90.00
#
_symmetry.space_group_name_H-M   'P 1'
#
loop_
_entity.id
_entity.type
_entity.pdbx_description
1 polymer ?
#
loop_
_entity_poly.entity_id
_entity_poly.type
_entity_poly.pdbx_seq_one_letter_code
_entity_poly.pdbx_strand_id
1 'polypeptide(L)'
;MRLRVTYHLACSSRLAAAKARDIAFEQTVELPADAVPPEVAARVAGHVESVQSLGRGRSRAVISFDPGAVCGDVPQLLNLLFGNISLKAGILIAGLEWPDELLTAMRGPRLGIAGLRELTGVRRRPLLCTALKPLGFSAPQLAQLAYGFARAGIDLIKDDHSLADQNPAPFRERVERCGEAVARANRETGGNALYFPNVTSSPPEMVERADVARRAGCHGVVVNALPAGLGAVGTIAAATGLAVMSHPSLAGAFFRPDHGIAPEVLLGDLFRLAGSDAVIYPNVGGRFTFSEATCAAINARLRGPLGPVSPSFPVPAGGIDAARVPHWIERYGADTIFLIGGSLYAQPDPATAAERMVAAVRRHSHG
;
A
#
# COMPACT_ATOMS: atom_id res chain seq x y z
N MET A 1 -13.11 23.10 0.80
CA MET A 1 -13.75 22.25 -0.24
C MET A 1 -14.32 21.00 0.44
N ARG A 2 -15.39 20.37 -0.06
CA ARG A 2 -15.94 19.12 0.54
C ARG A 2 -15.20 17.88 0.03
N LEU A 3 -15.17 16.81 0.82
CA LEU A 3 -14.71 15.49 0.37
C LEU A 3 -15.76 14.88 -0.53
N ARG A 4 -15.46 14.63 -1.82
CA ARG A 4 -16.42 14.00 -2.75
C ARG A 4 -16.05 12.53 -2.94
N VAL A 5 -17.03 11.66 -2.77
CA VAL A 5 -16.89 10.22 -2.94
C VAL A 5 -17.77 9.77 -4.09
N THR A 6 -17.16 9.08 -5.05
CA THR A 6 -17.89 8.42 -6.13
C THR A 6 -18.20 6.99 -5.71
N TYR A 7 -19.49 6.66 -5.65
CA TYR A 7 -20.00 5.31 -5.42
C TYR A 7 -20.57 4.74 -6.72
N HIS A 8 -20.22 3.49 -7.03
CA HIS A 8 -20.94 2.66 -7.97
C HIS A 8 -21.97 1.81 -7.22
N LEU A 9 -23.22 1.89 -7.64
CA LEU A 9 -24.36 1.25 -7.01
C LEU A 9 -24.93 0.19 -7.95
N ALA A 10 -25.07 -1.04 -7.47
CA ALA A 10 -25.73 -2.13 -8.19
C ALA A 10 -27.26 -1.98 -8.08
N CYS A 11 -27.79 -0.91 -8.69
CA CYS A 11 -29.22 -0.67 -8.82
C CYS A 11 -29.53 0.24 -10.02
N SER A 12 -30.79 0.21 -10.47
CA SER A 12 -31.29 1.13 -11.51
C SER A 12 -31.34 2.58 -11.01
N SER A 13 -31.32 3.53 -11.95
CA SER A 13 -31.38 4.97 -11.63
C SER A 13 -32.58 5.36 -10.77
N ARG A 14 -33.72 4.67 -10.94
CA ARG A 14 -34.94 4.88 -10.13
C ARG A 14 -34.71 4.66 -8.64
N LEU A 15 -33.87 3.69 -8.28
CA LEU A 15 -33.55 3.35 -6.88
C LEU A 15 -32.27 4.05 -6.40
N ALA A 16 -31.39 4.42 -7.32
CA ALA A 16 -30.08 4.99 -7.01
C ALA A 16 -30.16 6.30 -6.22
N ALA A 17 -31.13 7.18 -6.50
CA ALA A 17 -31.30 8.42 -5.76
C ALA A 17 -31.68 8.19 -4.28
N ALA A 18 -32.57 7.23 -4.02
CA ALA A 18 -32.92 6.84 -2.65
C ALA A 18 -31.72 6.20 -1.94
N LYS A 19 -31.01 5.28 -2.60
CA LYS A 19 -29.81 4.63 -2.05
C LYS A 19 -28.66 5.63 -1.79
N ALA A 20 -28.47 6.62 -2.65
CA ALA A 20 -27.47 7.67 -2.45
C ALA A 20 -27.81 8.55 -1.25
N ARG A 21 -29.09 8.90 -1.05
CA ARG A 21 -29.52 9.63 0.16
C ARG A 21 -29.35 8.80 1.41
N ASP A 22 -29.69 7.51 1.36
CA ASP A 22 -29.46 6.56 2.45
C ASP A 22 -27.98 6.50 2.83
N ILE A 23 -27.07 6.36 1.87
CA ILE A 23 -25.62 6.43 2.12
C ILE A 23 -25.21 7.75 2.76
N ALA A 24 -25.69 8.87 2.23
CA ALA A 24 -25.33 10.19 2.72
C ALA A 24 -25.71 10.39 4.19
N PHE A 25 -26.86 9.90 4.62
CA PHE A 25 -27.34 9.98 6.00
C PHE A 25 -26.67 8.93 6.91
N GLU A 26 -26.60 7.68 6.46
CA GLU A 26 -26.01 6.56 7.19
C GLU A 26 -24.52 6.74 7.50
N GLN A 27 -23.80 7.53 6.71
CA GLN A 27 -22.37 7.81 6.96
C GLN A 27 -22.13 9.08 7.76
N THR A 28 -23.16 9.84 8.12
CA THR A 28 -23.00 11.12 8.81
C THR A 28 -23.84 11.26 10.07
N VAL A 29 -25.16 11.12 9.94
CA VAL A 29 -26.11 11.33 11.03
C VAL A 29 -26.65 10.03 11.59
N GLU A 30 -26.44 8.90 10.90
CA GLU A 30 -26.79 7.53 11.34
C GLU A 30 -28.25 7.37 11.77
N LEU A 31 -29.14 8.17 11.17
CA LEU A 31 -30.57 8.17 11.47
C LEU A 31 -31.39 8.35 10.18
N PRO A 32 -32.62 7.81 10.14
CA PRO A 32 -33.60 8.14 9.12
C PRO A 32 -33.82 9.65 9.01
N ALA A 33 -34.05 10.15 7.80
CA ALA A 33 -34.11 11.59 7.55
C ALA A 33 -35.21 12.33 8.33
N ASP A 34 -36.30 11.65 8.65
CA ASP A 34 -37.42 12.14 9.45
C ASP A 34 -37.13 12.17 10.96
N ALA A 35 -36.11 11.45 11.42
CA ALA A 35 -35.66 11.43 12.81
C ALA A 35 -34.52 12.42 13.12
N VAL A 36 -33.99 13.12 12.11
CA VAL A 36 -32.87 14.06 12.27
C VAL A 36 -33.39 15.49 12.37
N PRO A 37 -33.04 16.25 13.42
CA PRO A 37 -33.37 17.67 13.49
C PRO A 37 -32.84 18.44 12.26
N PRO A 38 -33.64 19.29 11.60
CA PRO A 38 -33.25 19.96 10.35
C PRO A 38 -31.93 20.72 10.44
N GLU A 39 -31.65 21.36 11.58
CA GLU A 39 -30.42 22.08 11.86
C GLU A 39 -29.19 21.16 11.96
N VAL A 40 -29.36 19.93 12.45
CA VAL A 40 -28.29 18.92 12.49
C VAL A 40 -28.04 18.36 11.10
N ALA A 41 -29.11 18.05 10.36
CA ALA A 41 -29.01 17.58 8.97
C ALA A 41 -28.32 18.60 8.07
N ALA A 42 -28.70 19.88 8.17
CA ALA A 42 -28.11 20.95 7.37
C ALA A 42 -26.61 21.14 7.64
N ARG A 43 -26.15 20.82 8.85
CA ARG A 43 -24.73 20.95 9.24
C ARG A 43 -23.90 19.72 8.87
N VAL A 44 -24.42 18.51 9.12
CA VAL A 44 -23.59 17.29 9.17
C VAL A 44 -23.91 16.33 8.03
N ALA A 45 -25.13 16.33 7.49
CA ALA A 45 -25.52 15.33 6.49
C ALA A 45 -24.68 15.41 5.21
N GLY A 46 -24.39 14.25 4.63
CA GLY A 46 -23.80 14.19 3.29
C GLY A 46 -24.75 14.78 2.25
N HIS A 47 -24.20 15.38 1.20
CA HIS A 47 -24.99 15.91 0.08
C HIS A 47 -24.84 15.04 -1.15
N VAL A 48 -25.96 14.58 -1.70
CA VAL A 48 -25.95 13.88 -2.99
C VAL A 48 -25.76 14.91 -4.10
N GLU A 49 -24.57 14.93 -4.68
CA GLU A 49 -24.17 15.88 -5.73
C GLU A 49 -24.74 15.49 -7.10
N SER A 50 -24.72 14.19 -7.41
CA SER A 50 -25.26 13.68 -8.68
C SER A 50 -25.57 12.19 -8.60
N VAL A 51 -26.53 11.76 -9.42
CA VAL A 51 -26.86 10.35 -9.64
C VAL A 51 -27.07 10.13 -11.13
N GLN A 52 -26.36 9.16 -11.71
CA GLN A 52 -26.35 8.89 -13.15
C GLN A 52 -26.47 7.38 -13.41
N SER A 53 -27.24 6.99 -14.42
CA SER A 53 -27.28 5.59 -14.87
C SER A 53 -25.99 5.23 -15.60
N LEU A 54 -25.41 4.08 -15.27
CA LEU A 54 -24.32 3.46 -16.04
C LEU A 54 -24.84 2.34 -16.97
N GLY A 55 -26.16 2.18 -17.06
CA GLY A 55 -26.81 1.09 -17.79
C GLY A 55 -26.72 -0.26 -17.08
N ARG A 56 -27.49 -1.24 -17.57
CA ARG A 56 -27.51 -2.64 -17.09
C ARG A 56 -27.70 -2.78 -15.56
N GLY A 57 -28.58 -1.97 -14.99
CA GLY A 57 -28.87 -2.01 -13.55
C GLY A 57 -27.75 -1.48 -12.65
N ARG A 58 -26.84 -0.65 -13.18
CA ARG A 58 -25.79 0.03 -12.41
C ARG A 58 -25.97 1.55 -12.48
N SER A 59 -25.60 2.22 -11.41
CA SER A 59 -25.66 3.68 -11.30
C SER A 59 -24.39 4.23 -10.62
N ARG A 60 -24.02 5.45 -10.96
CA ARG A 60 -22.98 6.24 -10.30
C ARG A 60 -23.64 7.29 -9.42
N ALA A 61 -23.24 7.38 -8.16
CA ALA A 61 -23.62 8.45 -7.26
C ALA A 61 -22.36 9.19 -6.80
N VAL A 62 -22.40 10.53 -6.77
CA VAL A 62 -21.37 11.33 -6.12
C VAL A 62 -21.99 11.96 -4.88
N ILE A 63 -21.35 11.76 -3.74
CA ILE A 63 -21.81 12.27 -2.44
C ILE A 63 -20.67 13.09 -1.82
N SER A 64 -20.97 14.28 -1.30
CA SER A 64 -19.99 15.13 -0.65
C SER A 64 -20.19 15.19 0.87
N PHE A 65 -19.08 15.11 1.60
CA PHE A 65 -19.04 15.11 3.05
C PHE A 65 -18.23 16.30 3.56
N ASP A 66 -18.61 16.81 4.74
CA ASP A 66 -17.83 17.82 5.43
C ASP A 66 -16.48 17.22 5.84
N PRO A 67 -15.33 17.79 5.44
CA PRO A 67 -14.03 17.32 5.90
C PRO A 67 -13.90 17.31 7.43
N GLY A 68 -14.61 18.19 8.14
CA GLY A 68 -14.64 18.22 9.60
C GLY A 68 -15.15 16.93 10.24
N ALA A 69 -15.96 16.12 9.54
CA ALA A 69 -16.47 14.84 10.04
C ALA A 69 -15.38 13.75 10.19
N VAL A 70 -14.23 13.94 9.54
CA VAL A 70 -13.09 13.01 9.59
C VAL A 70 -12.13 13.32 10.73
N CYS A 71 -12.11 14.57 11.21
CA CYS A 71 -11.17 15.04 12.24
C CYS A 71 -9.68 14.77 11.93
N GLY A 72 -9.32 14.64 10.65
CA GLY A 72 -7.96 14.30 10.22
C GLY A 72 -7.50 12.89 10.58
N ASP A 73 -8.42 12.01 10.97
CA ASP A 73 -8.12 10.65 11.46
C ASP A 73 -8.43 9.57 10.41
N VAL A 74 -7.49 8.67 10.16
CA VAL A 74 -7.60 7.63 9.13
C VAL A 74 -8.69 6.59 9.46
N PRO A 75 -8.76 6.03 10.69
CA PRO A 75 -9.90 5.21 11.11
C PRO A 75 -11.25 5.88 10.87
N GLN A 76 -11.43 7.13 11.31
CA GLN A 76 -12.68 7.84 11.11
C GLN A 76 -12.97 8.13 9.63
N LEU A 77 -11.95 8.41 8.82
CA LEU A 77 -12.10 8.51 7.37
C LEU A 77 -12.67 7.22 6.79
N LEU A 78 -12.12 6.06 7.16
CA LEU A 78 -12.62 4.77 6.68
C LEU A 78 -14.06 4.52 7.13
N ASN A 79 -14.39 4.90 8.37
CA ASN A 79 -15.76 4.81 8.90
C ASN A 79 -16.74 5.71 8.12
N LEU A 80 -16.35 6.94 7.78
CA LEU A 80 -17.15 7.85 6.95
C LEU A 80 -17.30 7.36 5.50
N LEU A 81 -16.24 6.78 4.94
CA LEU A 81 -16.25 6.32 3.55
C LEU A 81 -17.09 5.06 3.37
N PHE A 82 -16.94 4.09 4.29
CA PHE A 82 -17.48 2.73 4.14
C PHE A 82 -17.80 2.04 5.49
N GLY A 83 -18.38 2.75 6.46
CA GLY A 83 -18.83 2.21 7.75
C GLY A 83 -20.04 1.30 7.61
N ASN A 84 -21.20 1.67 8.19
CA ASN A 84 -22.43 0.87 8.13
C ASN A 84 -22.87 0.48 6.70
N ILE A 85 -22.59 1.34 5.70
CA ILE A 85 -22.94 1.02 4.31
C ILE A 85 -22.15 -0.17 3.74
N SER A 86 -21.03 -0.57 4.34
CA SER A 86 -20.33 -1.79 3.95
C SER A 86 -21.13 -3.06 4.23
N LEU A 87 -22.12 -3.00 5.12
CA LEU A 87 -23.05 -4.10 5.38
C LEU A 87 -24.17 -4.18 4.33
N LYS A 88 -24.35 -3.13 3.53
CA LYS A 88 -25.36 -3.05 2.47
C LYS A 88 -24.73 -3.50 1.14
N ALA A 89 -25.29 -4.56 0.54
CA ALA A 89 -24.80 -5.10 -0.72
C ALA A 89 -24.89 -4.09 -1.89
N GLY A 90 -24.04 -4.26 -2.89
CA GLY A 90 -24.14 -3.49 -4.14
C GLY A 90 -23.71 -2.03 -4.01
N ILE A 91 -22.68 -1.76 -3.21
CA ILE A 91 -22.09 -0.43 -2.98
C ILE A 91 -20.57 -0.58 -3.09
N LEU A 92 -20.00 0.05 -4.12
CA LEU A 92 -18.57 0.06 -4.39
C LEU A 92 -18.07 1.51 -4.36
N ILE A 93 -17.03 1.79 -3.58
CA ILE A 93 -16.30 3.06 -3.68
C ILE A 93 -15.41 3.01 -4.91
N ALA A 94 -15.67 3.90 -5.87
CA ALA A 94 -14.98 3.93 -7.16
C ALA A 94 -14.04 5.13 -7.33
N GLY A 95 -14.11 6.14 -6.46
CA GLY A 95 -13.21 7.28 -6.54
C GLY A 95 -13.37 8.28 -5.41
N LEU A 96 -12.31 9.05 -5.17
CA LEU A 96 -12.24 10.08 -4.16
C LEU A 96 -11.71 11.38 -4.79
N GLU A 97 -12.32 12.50 -4.41
CA GLU A 97 -11.82 13.85 -4.68
C GLU A 97 -11.58 14.53 -3.33
N TRP A 98 -10.31 14.86 -3.06
CA TRP A 98 -9.84 15.21 -1.73
C TRP A 98 -9.80 16.73 -1.51
N PRO A 99 -10.25 17.23 -0.36
CA PRO A 99 -10.02 18.61 0.04
C PRO A 99 -8.62 18.78 0.65
N ASP A 100 -7.97 19.90 0.33
CA ASP A 100 -6.60 20.21 0.77
C ASP A 100 -6.42 20.17 2.29
N GLU A 101 -7.46 20.56 3.04
CA GLU A 101 -7.48 20.52 4.51
C GLU A 101 -7.28 19.10 5.05
N LEU A 102 -7.94 18.09 4.46
CA LEU A 102 -7.77 16.68 4.85
C LEU A 102 -6.41 16.14 4.45
N LEU A 103 -5.96 16.47 3.23
CA LEU A 103 -4.64 16.06 2.74
C LEU A 103 -3.52 16.61 3.64
N THR A 104 -3.66 17.86 4.09
CA THR A 104 -2.71 18.50 5.00
C THR A 104 -2.70 17.84 6.37
N ALA A 105 -3.88 17.49 6.91
CA ALA A 105 -4.00 16.85 8.22
C ALA A 105 -3.38 15.44 8.24
N MET A 106 -3.63 14.63 7.20
CA MET A 106 -3.17 13.24 7.15
C MET A 106 -1.71 13.08 6.68
N ARG A 107 -1.14 14.08 6.01
CA ARG A 107 0.27 14.19 5.54
C ARG A 107 0.71 13.16 4.48
N GLY A 108 0.23 11.92 4.57
CA GLY A 108 0.65 10.79 3.74
C GLY A 108 2.09 10.36 4.02
N PRO A 109 2.83 9.83 3.02
CA PRO A 109 4.11 9.18 3.26
C PRO A 109 5.16 10.16 3.72
N ARG A 110 5.97 9.75 4.70
CA ARG A 110 7.00 10.60 5.30
C ARG A 110 8.18 10.83 4.37
N LEU A 111 8.60 9.79 3.66
CA LEU A 111 9.77 9.79 2.78
C LEU A 111 9.34 9.74 1.31
N GLY A 112 8.34 8.92 1.00
CA GLY A 112 7.86 8.67 -0.35
C GLY A 112 8.97 8.23 -1.30
N ILE A 113 8.78 8.52 -2.58
CA ILE A 113 9.75 8.17 -3.62
C ILE A 113 11.10 8.85 -3.39
N ALA A 114 11.10 10.15 -3.08
CA ALA A 114 12.33 10.93 -2.95
C ALA A 114 13.23 10.40 -1.82
N GLY A 115 12.67 10.17 -0.62
CA GLY A 115 13.44 9.68 0.52
C GLY A 115 13.94 8.24 0.32
N LEU A 116 13.15 7.35 -0.29
CA LEU A 116 13.63 5.99 -0.59
C LEU A 116 14.74 5.99 -1.67
N ARG A 117 14.71 6.92 -2.63
CA ARG A 117 15.83 7.10 -3.58
C ARG A 117 17.08 7.64 -2.90
N GLU A 118 16.92 8.54 -1.93
CA GLU A 118 18.04 9.06 -1.13
C GLU A 118 18.67 7.95 -0.30
N LEU A 119 17.84 7.19 0.45
CA LEU A 119 18.29 6.10 1.30
C LEU A 119 19.02 4.99 0.53
N THR A 120 18.63 4.72 -0.73
CA THR A 120 19.27 3.68 -1.56
C THR A 120 20.38 4.22 -2.46
N GLY A 121 20.42 5.53 -2.73
CA GLY A 121 21.31 6.15 -3.71
C GLY A 121 20.94 5.87 -5.17
N VAL A 122 19.83 5.17 -5.45
CA VAL A 122 19.44 4.75 -6.80
C VAL A 122 18.43 5.74 -7.40
N ARG A 123 18.87 6.52 -8.40
CA ARG A 123 18.05 7.62 -8.96
C ARG A 123 17.41 7.37 -10.32
N ARG A 124 18.02 6.58 -11.20
CA ARG A 124 17.66 6.52 -12.64
C ARG A 124 17.04 5.21 -13.12
N ARG A 125 16.84 4.25 -12.21
CA ARG A 125 16.25 2.95 -12.52
C ARG A 125 15.19 2.57 -11.49
N PRO A 126 14.31 1.59 -11.81
CA PRO A 126 13.50 0.93 -10.81
C PRO A 126 14.36 0.37 -9.69
N LEU A 127 13.83 0.45 -8.47
CA LEU A 127 14.42 -0.27 -7.34
C LEU A 127 14.06 -1.74 -7.47
N LEU A 128 14.93 -2.61 -6.95
CA LEU A 128 14.72 -4.05 -6.91
C LEU A 128 14.49 -4.46 -5.48
N CYS A 129 13.42 -5.22 -5.26
CA CYS A 129 13.08 -5.77 -3.96
C CYS A 129 12.88 -7.27 -4.04
N THR A 130 13.30 -7.99 -2.99
CA THR A 130 12.97 -9.41 -2.82
C THR A 130 12.52 -9.68 -1.39
N ALA A 131 11.69 -10.70 -1.22
CA ALA A 131 11.19 -11.14 0.09
C ALA A 131 11.89 -12.41 0.56
N LEU A 132 12.36 -12.42 1.80
CA LEU A 132 12.99 -13.58 2.43
C LEU A 132 12.00 -14.72 2.61
N LYS A 133 12.28 -15.86 1.95
CA LYS A 133 11.45 -17.05 1.85
C LYS A 133 12.32 -18.33 1.81
N PRO A 134 11.74 -19.51 2.10
CA PRO A 134 10.37 -19.76 2.56
C PRO A 134 10.17 -19.48 4.06
N LEU A 135 8.90 -19.38 4.47
CA LEU A 135 8.54 -19.45 5.88
C LEU A 135 9.00 -20.81 6.45
N GLY A 136 9.61 -20.80 7.62
CA GLY A 136 10.17 -21.99 8.26
C GLY A 136 11.69 -22.08 8.26
N PHE A 137 12.37 -21.24 7.47
CA PHE A 137 13.82 -21.05 7.60
C PHE A 137 14.18 -20.41 8.94
N SER A 138 15.35 -20.77 9.46
CA SER A 138 15.87 -20.19 10.69
C SER A 138 16.41 -18.79 10.50
N ALA A 139 16.54 -18.01 11.58
CA ALA A 139 17.11 -16.66 11.52
C ALA A 139 18.50 -16.63 10.83
N PRO A 140 19.44 -17.57 11.10
CA PRO A 140 20.69 -17.67 10.34
C PRO A 140 20.51 -17.95 8.85
N GLN A 141 19.57 -18.82 8.46
CA GLN A 141 19.31 -19.14 7.05
C GLN A 141 18.73 -17.94 6.30
N LEU A 142 17.80 -17.21 6.91
CA LEU A 142 17.24 -15.98 6.36
C LEU A 142 18.32 -14.89 6.22
N ALA A 143 19.21 -14.75 7.21
CA ALA A 143 20.32 -13.82 7.16
C ALA A 143 21.32 -14.15 6.04
N GLN A 144 21.59 -15.44 5.79
CA GLN A 144 22.44 -15.86 4.68
C GLN A 144 21.83 -15.49 3.32
N LEU A 145 20.51 -15.64 3.16
CA LEU A 145 19.80 -15.16 1.96
C LEU A 145 19.87 -13.64 1.83
N ALA A 146 19.64 -12.91 2.93
CA ALA A 146 19.70 -11.46 2.94
C ALA A 146 21.07 -10.94 2.51
N TYR A 147 22.15 -11.53 3.04
CA TYR A 147 23.52 -11.26 2.62
C TYR A 147 23.72 -11.51 1.12
N GLY A 148 23.28 -12.67 0.60
CA GLY A 148 23.41 -13.02 -0.81
C GLY A 148 22.69 -12.04 -1.73
N PHE A 149 21.46 -11.65 -1.42
CA PHE A 149 20.71 -10.67 -2.20
C PHE A 149 21.32 -9.27 -2.16
N ALA A 150 21.78 -8.81 -1.00
CA ALA A 150 22.46 -7.53 -0.87
C ALA A 150 23.76 -7.51 -1.68
N ARG A 151 24.56 -8.59 -1.60
CA ARG A 151 25.79 -8.79 -2.39
C ARG A 151 25.54 -8.81 -3.90
N ALA A 152 24.42 -9.38 -4.33
CA ALA A 152 24.00 -9.38 -5.72
C ALA A 152 23.57 -7.98 -6.24
N GLY A 153 23.32 -7.03 -5.33
CA GLY A 153 22.92 -5.66 -5.64
C GLY A 153 21.41 -5.43 -5.68
N ILE A 154 20.62 -6.25 -4.96
CA ILE A 154 19.21 -5.94 -4.68
C ILE A 154 19.14 -4.74 -3.72
N ASP A 155 18.29 -3.77 -4.03
CA ASP A 155 18.23 -2.51 -3.28
C ASP A 155 17.48 -2.67 -1.95
N LEU A 156 16.43 -3.50 -1.93
CA LEU A 156 15.56 -3.70 -0.77
C LEU A 156 15.34 -5.19 -0.50
N ILE A 157 15.76 -5.66 0.66
CA ILE A 157 15.45 -7.01 1.15
C ILE A 157 14.36 -6.85 2.20
N LYS A 158 13.24 -7.53 2.04
CA LYS A 158 12.14 -7.49 3.02
C LYS A 158 11.89 -8.85 3.64
N ASP A 159 11.39 -8.89 4.87
CA ASP A 159 10.74 -10.11 5.38
C ASP A 159 9.55 -10.47 4.50
N ASP A 160 9.23 -11.77 4.31
CA ASP A 160 7.89 -12.12 3.87
C ASP A 160 6.84 -11.60 4.85
N HIS A 161 5.69 -11.18 4.33
CA HIS A 161 4.56 -10.65 5.12
C HIS A 161 4.00 -11.64 6.17
N SER A 162 4.35 -12.91 6.06
CA SER A 162 3.99 -13.98 6.99
C SER A 162 5.05 -14.24 8.08
N LEU A 163 6.27 -13.70 7.95
CA LEU A 163 7.27 -13.77 9.01
C LEU A 163 6.83 -12.87 10.17
N ALA A 164 6.61 -13.48 11.33
CA ALA A 164 6.22 -12.81 12.56
C ALA A 164 7.25 -13.16 13.64
N ASP A 165 6.85 -13.89 14.68
CA ASP A 165 7.70 -14.30 15.79
C ASP A 165 7.75 -15.83 15.95
N GLN A 166 7.71 -16.54 14.82
CA GLN A 166 7.66 -18.00 14.85
C GLN A 166 9.01 -18.60 15.29
N ASN A 167 8.95 -19.74 15.98
CA ASN A 167 10.07 -20.40 16.63
C ASN A 167 11.35 -20.66 15.78
N PRO A 168 11.31 -20.96 14.46
CA PRO A 168 12.57 -21.09 13.72
C PRO A 168 13.32 -19.76 13.55
N ALA A 169 12.61 -18.63 13.53
CA ALA A 169 13.19 -17.31 13.32
C ALA A 169 12.48 -16.25 14.17
N PRO A 170 12.71 -16.21 15.50
CA PRO A 170 12.16 -15.18 16.38
C PRO A 170 12.47 -13.77 15.85
N PHE A 171 11.55 -12.83 16.06
CA PHE A 171 11.61 -11.49 15.46
C PHE A 171 12.94 -10.78 15.78
N ARG A 172 13.30 -10.66 17.05
CA ARG A 172 14.50 -9.93 17.47
C ARG A 172 15.78 -10.52 16.86
N GLU A 173 15.97 -11.82 17.00
CA GLU A 173 17.13 -12.52 16.45
C GLU A 173 17.18 -12.39 14.91
N ARG A 174 16.05 -12.59 14.23
CA ARG A 174 15.96 -12.47 12.77
C ARG A 174 16.34 -11.07 12.31
N VAL A 175 15.81 -10.04 12.96
CA VAL A 175 16.06 -8.64 12.58
C VAL A 175 17.53 -8.29 12.73
N GLU A 176 18.13 -8.62 13.87
CA GLU A 176 19.54 -8.36 14.14
C GLU A 176 20.45 -9.09 13.14
N ARG A 177 20.20 -10.38 12.90
CA ARG A 177 21.02 -11.18 11.97
C ARG A 177 20.88 -10.73 10.52
N CYS A 178 19.66 -10.43 10.05
CA CYS A 178 19.44 -9.98 8.68
C CYS A 178 19.97 -8.57 8.46
N GLY A 179 19.81 -7.68 9.44
CA GLY A 179 20.41 -6.34 9.43
C GLY A 179 21.93 -6.39 9.34
N GLU A 180 22.59 -7.16 10.20
CA GLU A 180 24.06 -7.31 10.16
C GLU A 180 24.55 -7.96 8.86
N ALA A 181 23.82 -8.97 8.36
CA ALA A 181 24.11 -9.60 7.07
C ALA A 181 24.09 -8.59 5.91
N VAL A 182 23.07 -7.75 5.84
CA VAL A 182 22.95 -6.70 4.81
C VAL A 182 24.02 -5.62 4.99
N ALA A 183 24.28 -5.18 6.23
CA ALA A 183 25.34 -4.23 6.53
C ALA A 183 26.73 -4.76 6.14
N ARG A 184 27.01 -6.03 6.42
CA ARG A 184 28.24 -6.71 6.00
C ARG A 184 28.38 -6.72 4.47
N ALA A 185 27.33 -7.13 3.75
CA ALA A 185 27.32 -7.11 2.29
C ALA A 185 27.60 -5.72 1.71
N ASN A 186 27.01 -4.67 2.29
CA ASN A 186 27.26 -3.29 1.90
C ASN A 186 28.72 -2.87 2.11
N ARG A 187 29.32 -3.19 3.28
CA ARG A 187 30.75 -2.91 3.55
C ARG A 187 31.68 -3.58 2.56
N GLU A 188 31.40 -4.82 2.19
CA GLU A 188 32.22 -5.61 1.27
C GLU A 188 32.11 -5.17 -0.20
N THR A 189 30.96 -4.62 -0.59
CA THR A 189 30.65 -4.30 -2.00
C THR A 189 30.65 -2.81 -2.31
N GLY A 190 30.69 -1.95 -1.28
CA GLY A 190 30.36 -0.53 -1.42
C GLY A 190 28.88 -0.29 -1.76
N GLY A 191 28.02 -1.28 -1.54
CA GLY A 191 26.58 -1.22 -1.78
C GLY A 191 25.82 -0.44 -0.71
N ASN A 192 24.53 -0.26 -0.95
CA ASN A 192 23.63 0.45 -0.04
C ASN A 192 22.24 -0.21 0.03
N ALA A 193 22.23 -1.55 0.08
CA ALA A 193 21.00 -2.32 0.22
C ALA A 193 20.38 -2.10 1.60
N LEU A 194 19.04 -2.09 1.68
CA LEU A 194 18.30 -1.89 2.92
C LEU A 194 17.52 -3.15 3.30
N TYR A 195 17.40 -3.41 4.60
CA TYR A 195 16.57 -4.48 5.14
C TYR A 195 15.29 -3.93 5.79
N PHE A 196 14.14 -4.52 5.43
CA PHE A 196 12.79 -4.13 5.87
C PHE A 196 12.12 -5.30 6.60
N PRO A 197 12.23 -5.39 7.93
CA PRO A 197 11.57 -6.44 8.69
C PRO A 197 10.06 -6.23 8.80
N ASN A 198 9.30 -7.32 8.94
CA ASN A 198 7.85 -7.25 9.11
C ASN A 198 7.51 -7.03 10.59
N VAL A 199 6.95 -5.85 10.90
CA VAL A 199 6.64 -5.46 12.28
C VAL A 199 5.19 -5.75 12.67
N THR A 200 4.37 -6.24 11.73
CA THR A 200 2.93 -6.51 11.96
C THR A 200 2.71 -7.35 13.22
N SER A 201 1.92 -6.82 14.15
CA SER A 201 1.55 -7.44 15.43
C SER A 201 0.36 -6.68 16.05
N SER A 202 0.10 -6.88 17.35
CA SER A 202 -0.76 -5.98 18.13
C SER A 202 -0.17 -4.56 18.20
N PRO A 203 -0.98 -3.49 18.35
CA PRO A 203 -0.48 -2.12 18.21
C PRO A 203 0.71 -1.73 19.11
N PRO A 204 0.74 -2.05 20.42
CA PRO A 204 1.90 -1.73 21.26
C PRO A 204 3.17 -2.47 20.82
N GLU A 205 3.04 -3.74 20.46
CA GLU A 205 4.14 -4.58 19.98
C GLU A 205 4.68 -4.09 18.64
N MET A 206 3.84 -3.55 17.75
CA MET A 206 4.30 -2.97 16.48
C MET A 206 5.26 -1.80 16.69
N VAL A 207 4.98 -0.94 17.68
CA VAL A 207 5.86 0.19 18.03
C VAL A 207 7.18 -0.34 18.57
N GLU A 208 7.15 -1.32 19.48
CA GLU A 208 8.36 -1.95 20.03
C GLU A 208 9.21 -2.61 18.93
N ARG A 209 8.57 -3.35 18.01
CA ARG A 209 9.22 -4.01 16.87
C ARG A 209 9.84 -3.01 15.90
N ALA A 210 9.15 -1.91 15.60
CA ALA A 210 9.71 -0.86 14.76
C ALA A 210 10.92 -0.20 15.43
N ASP A 211 10.91 -0.03 16.75
CA ASP A 211 12.04 0.47 17.51
C ASP A 211 13.24 -0.50 17.54
N VAL A 212 12.98 -1.81 17.61
CA VAL A 212 14.02 -2.84 17.43
C VAL A 212 14.64 -2.75 16.04
N ALA A 213 13.82 -2.64 14.99
CA ALA A 213 14.32 -2.47 13.62
C ALA A 213 15.21 -1.22 13.48
N ARG A 214 14.78 -0.08 14.05
CA ARG A 214 15.55 1.16 14.06
C ARG A 214 16.89 0.99 14.77
N ARG A 215 16.92 0.36 15.96
CA ARG A 215 18.17 0.10 16.71
C ARG A 215 19.10 -0.88 15.98
N ALA A 216 18.55 -1.79 15.19
CA ALA A 216 19.31 -2.69 14.33
C ALA A 216 19.82 -2.03 13.03
N GLY A 217 19.64 -0.72 12.85
CA GLY A 217 20.11 0.02 11.67
C GLY A 217 19.23 -0.15 10.43
N CYS A 218 18.00 -0.66 10.58
CA CYS A 218 17.04 -0.68 9.48
C CYS A 218 16.52 0.73 9.19
N HIS A 219 16.21 1.01 7.93
CA HIS A 219 15.68 2.31 7.47
C HIS A 219 14.21 2.22 7.03
N GLY A 220 13.61 1.04 7.12
CA GLY A 220 12.21 0.83 6.83
C GLY A 220 11.68 -0.47 7.39
N VAL A 221 10.37 -0.65 7.32
CA VAL A 221 9.63 -1.80 7.84
C VAL A 221 8.53 -2.22 6.87
N VAL A 222 8.09 -3.48 6.99
CA VAL A 222 6.88 -3.98 6.33
C VAL A 222 5.73 -3.96 7.31
N VAL A 223 4.57 -3.50 6.86
CA VAL A 223 3.31 -3.55 7.61
C VAL A 223 2.22 -4.17 6.76
N ASN A 224 1.56 -5.21 7.26
CA ASN A 224 0.32 -5.73 6.69
C ASN A 224 -0.79 -4.74 7.04
N ALA A 225 -1.01 -3.76 6.16
CA ALA A 225 -1.72 -2.53 6.50
C ALA A 225 -3.16 -2.75 6.98
N LEU A 226 -3.89 -3.70 6.39
CA LEU A 226 -5.28 -3.97 6.81
C LEU A 226 -5.35 -4.80 8.09
N PRO A 227 -4.62 -5.93 8.25
CA PRO A 227 -4.56 -6.63 9.54
C PRO A 227 -4.10 -5.77 10.71
N ALA A 228 -3.16 -4.85 10.49
CA ALA A 228 -2.68 -3.91 11.51
C ALA A 228 -3.67 -2.76 11.79
N GLY A 229 -4.61 -2.51 10.89
CA GLY A 229 -5.37 -1.27 10.82
C GLY A 229 -4.61 -0.20 10.04
N LEU A 230 -5.29 0.46 9.10
CA LEU A 230 -4.63 1.37 8.16
C LEU A 230 -3.99 2.59 8.87
N GLY A 231 -4.62 3.09 9.95
CA GLY A 231 -4.06 4.17 10.77
C GLY A 231 -2.74 3.81 11.47
N ALA A 232 -2.43 2.51 11.67
CA ALA A 232 -1.17 2.10 12.27
C ALA A 232 0.05 2.42 11.39
N VAL A 233 -0.15 2.54 10.07
CA VAL A 233 0.91 2.90 9.11
C VAL A 233 1.51 4.27 9.46
N GLY A 234 0.66 5.29 9.57
CA GLY A 234 1.06 6.65 9.94
C GLY A 234 1.65 6.72 11.35
N THR A 235 1.08 5.98 12.30
CA THR A 235 1.60 5.90 13.68
C THR A 235 3.03 5.39 13.72
N ILE A 236 3.34 4.31 12.99
CA ILE A 236 4.70 3.73 12.95
C ILE A 236 5.69 4.69 12.28
N ALA A 237 5.31 5.28 11.14
CA ALA A 237 6.13 6.24 10.42
C ALA A 237 6.44 7.49 11.28
N ALA A 238 5.45 7.97 12.04
CA ALA A 238 5.61 9.11 12.94
C ALA A 238 6.51 8.78 14.15
N ALA A 239 6.30 7.62 14.79
CA ALA A 239 7.02 7.23 16.00
C ALA A 239 8.50 6.92 15.77
N THR A 240 8.85 6.33 14.62
CA THR A 240 10.21 5.81 14.39
C THR A 240 10.99 6.53 13.30
N GLY A 241 10.31 7.27 12.43
CA GLY A 241 10.92 7.88 11.24
C GLY A 241 11.35 6.89 10.16
N LEU A 242 11.05 5.60 10.32
CA LEU A 242 11.32 4.55 9.34
C LEU A 242 10.38 4.67 8.13
N ALA A 243 10.87 4.27 6.96
CA ALA A 243 10.02 4.07 5.79
C ALA A 243 9.01 2.93 6.03
N VAL A 244 7.77 3.07 5.57
CA VAL A 244 6.77 2.00 5.67
C VAL A 244 6.43 1.45 4.29
N MET A 245 6.71 0.16 4.10
CA MET A 245 6.25 -0.62 2.95
C MET A 245 5.01 -1.42 3.32
N SER A 246 3.86 -1.05 2.75
CA SER A 246 2.58 -1.69 3.06
C SER A 246 2.32 -2.91 2.18
N HIS A 247 2.01 -4.03 2.81
CA HIS A 247 1.59 -5.26 2.16
C HIS A 247 0.06 -5.34 2.06
N PRO A 248 -0.52 -5.82 0.93
CA PRO A 248 -1.96 -5.82 0.68
C PRO A 248 -2.68 -7.04 1.27
N SER A 249 -2.13 -7.66 2.33
CA SER A 249 -2.82 -8.77 3.00
C SER A 249 -4.22 -8.35 3.41
N LEU A 250 -5.19 -9.25 3.27
CA LEU A 250 -6.63 -9.01 3.48
C LEU A 250 -7.32 -8.09 2.44
N ALA A 251 -6.58 -7.37 1.59
CA ALA A 251 -7.17 -6.39 0.67
C ALA A 251 -8.12 -7.01 -0.37
N GLY A 252 -7.87 -8.26 -0.77
CA GLY A 252 -8.74 -9.00 -1.69
C GLY A 252 -10.20 -9.13 -1.24
N ALA A 253 -10.48 -9.02 0.06
CA ALA A 253 -11.85 -9.04 0.58
C ALA A 253 -12.68 -7.83 0.11
N PHE A 254 -12.04 -6.72 -0.25
CA PHE A 254 -12.69 -5.47 -0.67
C PHE A 254 -12.91 -5.35 -2.18
N PHE A 255 -12.34 -6.25 -2.99
CA PHE A 255 -12.30 -6.10 -4.46
C PHE A 255 -13.44 -6.83 -5.17
N ARG A 256 -14.65 -6.84 -4.60
CA ARG A 256 -15.80 -7.45 -5.29
C ARG A 256 -16.26 -6.51 -6.41
N PRO A 257 -16.66 -7.03 -7.59
CA PRO A 257 -16.99 -6.18 -8.75
C PRO A 257 -18.06 -5.11 -8.49
N ASP A 258 -19.04 -5.42 -7.63
CA ASP A 258 -20.18 -4.54 -7.34
C ASP A 258 -20.26 -4.13 -5.86
N HIS A 259 -19.25 -4.43 -5.05
CA HIS A 259 -19.25 -4.11 -3.63
C HIS A 259 -17.83 -3.96 -3.06
N GLY A 260 -17.64 -3.06 -2.10
CA GLY A 260 -16.34 -2.86 -1.45
C GLY A 260 -15.65 -1.58 -1.91
N ILE A 261 -14.34 -1.64 -2.17
CA ILE A 261 -13.51 -0.49 -2.54
C ILE A 261 -12.69 -0.86 -3.76
N ALA A 262 -12.69 -0.01 -4.80
CA ALA A 262 -11.90 -0.25 -6.00
C ALA A 262 -10.39 -0.36 -5.66
N PRO A 263 -9.64 -1.28 -6.30
CA PRO A 263 -8.22 -1.51 -5.97
C PRO A 263 -7.36 -0.25 -6.02
N GLU A 264 -7.56 0.61 -7.02
CA GLU A 264 -6.84 1.88 -7.17
C GLU A 264 -7.19 2.91 -6.09
N VAL A 265 -8.40 2.84 -5.51
CA VAL A 265 -8.78 3.70 -4.40
C VAL A 265 -8.15 3.19 -3.11
N LEU A 266 -8.26 1.88 -2.82
CA LEU A 266 -7.73 1.31 -1.59
C LEU A 266 -6.19 1.31 -1.58
N LEU A 267 -5.57 0.68 -2.58
CA LEU A 267 -4.12 0.51 -2.65
C LEU A 267 -3.41 1.75 -3.19
N GLY A 268 -4.12 2.63 -3.91
CA GLY A 268 -3.54 3.86 -4.45
C GLY A 268 -3.72 5.05 -3.53
N ASP A 269 -4.96 5.49 -3.33
CA ASP A 269 -5.25 6.70 -2.55
C ASP A 269 -5.13 6.45 -1.05
N LEU A 270 -5.86 5.47 -0.50
CA LEU A 270 -5.99 5.30 0.95
C LEU A 270 -4.69 4.83 1.61
N PHE A 271 -3.96 3.89 1.01
CA PHE A 271 -2.67 3.45 1.55
C PHE A 271 -1.62 4.56 1.51
N ARG A 272 -1.54 5.32 0.40
CA ARG A 272 -0.66 6.49 0.31
C ARG A 272 -0.99 7.51 1.39
N LEU A 273 -2.25 7.90 1.51
CA LEU A 273 -2.70 8.90 2.47
C LEU A 273 -2.49 8.45 3.92
N ALA A 274 -2.56 7.15 4.19
CA ALA A 274 -2.28 6.58 5.50
C ALA A 274 -0.80 6.59 5.90
N GLY A 275 0.12 6.91 4.98
CA GLY A 275 1.55 7.05 5.28
C GLY A 275 2.47 6.04 4.60
N SER A 276 1.97 5.20 3.70
CA SER A 276 2.81 4.18 3.05
C SER A 276 3.81 4.79 2.07
N ASP A 277 5.10 4.71 2.33
CA ASP A 277 6.16 5.15 1.40
C ASP A 277 6.24 4.26 0.15
N ALA A 278 5.87 2.98 0.30
CA ALA A 278 5.80 2.01 -0.78
C ALA A 278 4.58 1.10 -0.60
N VAL A 279 3.84 0.82 -1.68
CA VAL A 279 2.63 -0.01 -1.64
C VAL A 279 2.74 -1.21 -2.57
N ILE A 280 2.67 -2.40 -1.98
CA ILE A 280 2.67 -3.67 -2.71
C ILE A 280 1.28 -3.95 -3.27
N TYR A 281 1.22 -4.36 -4.54
CA TYR A 281 -0.02 -4.80 -5.18
C TYR A 281 0.22 -5.99 -6.13
N PRO A 282 -0.79 -6.86 -6.36
CA PRO A 282 -0.72 -7.92 -7.36
C PRO A 282 -0.46 -7.39 -8.78
N ASN A 283 0.63 -7.81 -9.38
CA ASN A 283 0.99 -7.46 -10.74
C ASN A 283 0.23 -8.30 -11.78
N VAL A 284 0.18 -7.83 -13.03
CA VAL A 284 -0.27 -8.64 -14.17
C VAL A 284 0.63 -9.86 -14.38
N GLY A 285 0.02 -11.03 -14.63
CA GLY A 285 0.76 -12.26 -14.93
C GLY A 285 1.42 -12.93 -13.72
N GLY A 286 1.10 -12.50 -12.50
CA GLY A 286 1.44 -13.20 -11.27
C GLY A 286 0.49 -14.37 -10.95
N ARG A 287 0.81 -15.13 -9.89
CA ARG A 287 -0.10 -16.17 -9.35
C ARG A 287 -1.46 -15.59 -8.94
N PHE A 288 -1.44 -14.40 -8.37
CA PHE A 288 -2.59 -13.54 -8.18
C PHE A 288 -2.39 -12.36 -9.13
N THR A 289 -3.40 -12.02 -9.92
CA THR A 289 -3.25 -11.06 -11.01
C THR A 289 -4.33 -10.00 -10.95
N PHE A 290 -3.91 -8.77 -11.20
CA PHE A 290 -4.80 -7.70 -11.62
C PHE A 290 -4.78 -7.54 -13.14
N SER A 291 -5.76 -6.79 -13.64
CA SER A 291 -5.74 -6.35 -15.02
C SER A 291 -4.64 -5.31 -15.23
N GLU A 292 -4.25 -5.15 -16.48
CA GLU A 292 -3.33 -4.09 -16.90
C GLU A 292 -3.82 -2.69 -16.51
N ALA A 293 -5.12 -2.44 -16.72
CA ALA A 293 -5.77 -1.16 -16.41
C ALA A 293 -5.77 -0.89 -14.91
N THR A 294 -6.03 -1.92 -14.08
CA THR A 294 -6.00 -1.79 -12.61
C THR A 294 -4.59 -1.46 -12.12
N CYS A 295 -3.55 -2.13 -12.65
CA CYS A 295 -2.17 -1.82 -12.30
C CYS A 295 -1.79 -0.38 -12.68
N ALA A 296 -2.18 0.07 -13.88
CA ALA A 296 -1.95 1.44 -14.32
C ALA A 296 -2.68 2.47 -13.44
N ALA A 297 -3.93 2.19 -13.05
CA ALA A 297 -4.72 3.05 -12.18
C ALA A 297 -4.11 3.17 -10.77
N ILE A 298 -3.69 2.06 -10.16
CA ILE A 298 -2.97 2.07 -8.87
C ILE A 298 -1.71 2.94 -8.98
N ASN A 299 -0.91 2.75 -10.04
CA ASN A 299 0.34 3.50 -10.21
C ASN A 299 0.13 4.99 -10.47
N ALA A 300 -0.98 5.36 -11.13
CA ALA A 300 -1.36 6.74 -11.33
C ALA A 300 -1.75 7.40 -9.99
N ARG A 301 -2.49 6.69 -9.12
CA ARG A 301 -2.88 7.19 -7.80
C ARG A 301 -1.71 7.30 -6.82
N LEU A 302 -0.77 6.34 -6.85
CA LEU A 302 0.42 6.37 -6.00
C LEU A 302 1.40 7.49 -6.35
N ARG A 303 1.53 7.82 -7.64
CA ARG A 303 2.53 8.79 -8.14
C ARG A 303 1.97 10.16 -8.50
N GLY A 304 0.69 10.22 -8.85
CA GLY A 304 0.06 11.43 -9.37
C GLY A 304 -0.02 12.56 -8.34
N PRO A 305 -0.30 13.80 -8.78
CA PRO A 305 -0.53 14.92 -7.88
C PRO A 305 -1.66 14.62 -6.89
N LEU A 306 -1.45 14.92 -5.61
CA LEU A 306 -2.44 14.74 -4.55
C LEU A 306 -2.25 15.84 -3.48
N GLY A 307 -2.44 17.10 -3.87
CA GLY A 307 -2.19 18.26 -3.03
C GLY A 307 -0.77 18.23 -2.41
N PRO A 308 -0.62 18.41 -1.08
CA PRO A 308 0.68 18.38 -0.40
C PRO A 308 1.22 16.96 -0.15
N VAL A 309 0.49 15.90 -0.49
CA VAL A 309 0.86 14.52 -0.16
C VAL A 309 1.94 14.03 -1.11
N SER A 310 3.09 13.64 -0.56
CA SER A 310 4.20 13.07 -1.32
C SER A 310 3.81 11.79 -2.07
N PRO A 311 4.42 11.48 -3.23
CA PRO A 311 4.14 10.26 -3.97
C PRO A 311 4.76 9.03 -3.28
N SER A 312 4.05 7.92 -3.36
CA SER A 312 4.48 6.61 -2.86
C SER A 312 5.03 5.75 -3.99
N PHE A 313 5.98 4.88 -3.69
CA PHE A 313 6.46 3.91 -4.66
C PHE A 313 5.39 2.84 -4.96
N PRO A 314 4.99 2.64 -6.23
CA PRO A 314 4.28 1.44 -6.63
C PRO A 314 5.20 0.22 -6.58
N VAL A 315 4.71 -0.87 -5.99
CA VAL A 315 5.47 -2.12 -5.84
C VAL A 315 4.69 -3.30 -6.46
N PRO A 316 4.67 -3.42 -7.81
CA PRO A 316 4.09 -4.59 -8.47
C PRO A 316 4.79 -5.87 -8.00
N ALA A 317 3.99 -6.85 -7.58
CA ALA A 317 4.47 -8.14 -7.09
C ALA A 317 3.84 -9.31 -7.85
N GLY A 318 4.69 -10.25 -8.27
CA GLY A 318 4.28 -11.45 -9.02
C GLY A 318 4.56 -11.32 -10.51
N GLY A 319 5.00 -12.42 -11.14
CA GLY A 319 5.26 -12.46 -12.58
C GLY A 319 6.45 -11.63 -13.08
N ILE A 320 7.20 -10.94 -12.20
CA ILE A 320 8.40 -10.19 -12.60
C ILE A 320 9.58 -11.15 -12.74
N ASP A 321 10.24 -11.13 -13.90
CA ASP A 321 11.35 -11.99 -14.28
C ASP A 321 12.40 -11.23 -15.09
N ALA A 322 13.61 -11.79 -15.16
CA ALA A 322 14.76 -11.15 -15.81
C ALA A 322 14.63 -11.09 -17.35
N ALA A 323 13.86 -12.02 -17.95
CA ALA A 323 13.70 -12.09 -19.40
C ALA A 323 12.82 -10.96 -19.95
N ARG A 324 11.90 -10.44 -19.15
CA ARG A 324 10.96 -9.37 -19.52
C ARG A 324 11.28 -8.01 -18.88
N VAL A 325 12.50 -7.81 -18.40
CA VAL A 325 12.92 -6.52 -17.80
C VAL A 325 12.63 -5.30 -18.69
N PRO A 326 12.91 -5.29 -20.01
CA PRO A 326 12.59 -4.14 -20.86
C PRO A 326 11.09 -3.79 -20.83
N HIS A 327 10.24 -4.82 -20.94
CA HIS A 327 8.79 -4.66 -20.86
C HIS A 327 8.36 -4.06 -19.51
N TRP A 328 8.91 -4.53 -18.39
CA TRP A 328 8.55 -4.01 -17.07
C TRP A 328 9.01 -2.56 -16.87
N ILE A 329 10.20 -2.20 -17.35
CA ILE A 329 10.72 -0.82 -17.30
C ILE A 329 9.85 0.11 -18.15
N GLU A 330 9.53 -0.28 -19.38
CA GLU A 330 8.67 0.50 -20.28
C GLU A 330 7.28 0.70 -19.65
N ARG A 331 6.71 -0.37 -19.08
CA ARG A 331 5.37 -0.35 -18.49
C ARG A 331 5.26 0.53 -17.25
N TYR A 332 6.22 0.43 -16.33
CA TYR A 332 6.09 1.00 -15.00
C TYR A 332 6.99 2.21 -14.75
N GLY A 333 8.09 2.34 -15.50
CA GLY A 333 9.05 3.44 -15.39
C GLY A 333 9.98 3.30 -14.19
N ALA A 334 10.92 4.25 -14.08
CA ALA A 334 11.96 4.20 -13.05
C ALA A 334 11.44 4.39 -11.62
N ASP A 335 10.34 5.13 -11.42
CA ASP A 335 9.69 5.33 -10.12
C ASP A 335 8.78 4.14 -9.77
N THR A 336 9.37 2.96 -9.68
CA THR A 336 8.72 1.70 -9.29
C THR A 336 9.71 0.81 -8.55
N ILE A 337 9.21 0.00 -7.62
CA ILE A 337 9.98 -1.06 -6.98
C ILE A 337 9.50 -2.39 -7.54
N PHE A 338 10.36 -3.11 -8.26
CA PHE A 338 10.03 -4.46 -8.72
C PHE A 338 10.21 -5.45 -7.57
N LEU A 339 9.10 -5.96 -7.01
CA LEU A 339 9.14 -7.02 -6.01
C LEU A 339 9.22 -8.38 -6.71
N ILE A 340 10.43 -8.92 -6.71
CA ILE A 340 10.78 -10.17 -7.38
C ILE A 340 10.72 -11.29 -6.34
N GLY A 341 9.94 -12.33 -6.63
CA GLY A 341 9.77 -13.46 -5.74
C GLY A 341 10.06 -14.77 -6.47
N GLY A 342 9.01 -15.43 -6.96
CA GLY A 342 9.09 -16.78 -7.50
C GLY A 342 10.14 -17.01 -8.59
N SER A 343 10.46 -15.99 -9.41
CA SER A 343 11.47 -16.12 -10.46
C SER A 343 12.90 -16.26 -9.93
N LEU A 344 13.21 -15.70 -8.75
CA LEU A 344 14.50 -15.94 -8.07
C LEU A 344 14.53 -17.32 -7.43
N TYR A 345 13.47 -17.68 -6.71
CA TYR A 345 13.39 -18.92 -5.94
C TYR A 345 13.14 -20.19 -6.78
N ALA A 346 12.74 -20.04 -8.04
CA ALA A 346 12.67 -21.15 -8.99
C ALA A 346 14.05 -21.60 -9.49
N GLN A 347 15.12 -20.90 -9.12
CA GLN A 347 16.49 -21.22 -9.51
C GLN A 347 17.21 -21.97 -8.37
N PRO A 348 18.17 -22.86 -8.69
CA PRO A 348 18.94 -23.58 -7.67
C PRO A 348 19.67 -22.67 -6.68
N ASP A 349 20.17 -21.53 -7.18
CA ASP A 349 20.76 -20.48 -6.35
C ASP A 349 20.03 -19.14 -6.58
N PRO A 350 19.23 -18.68 -5.60
CA PRO A 350 18.56 -17.38 -5.65
C PRO A 350 19.52 -16.19 -5.74
N ALA A 351 20.73 -16.27 -5.19
CA ALA A 351 21.69 -15.16 -5.22
C ALA A 351 22.22 -14.94 -6.64
N THR A 352 22.67 -16.00 -7.32
CA THR A 352 23.05 -15.92 -8.75
C THR A 352 21.87 -15.47 -9.62
N ALA A 353 20.64 -15.88 -9.31
CA ALA A 353 19.45 -15.40 -10.02
C ALA A 353 19.24 -13.88 -9.84
N ALA A 354 19.49 -13.37 -8.63
CA ALA A 354 19.41 -11.95 -8.32
C ALA A 354 20.48 -11.15 -9.08
N GLU A 355 21.71 -11.65 -9.19
CA GLU A 355 22.77 -11.01 -9.98
C GLU A 355 22.35 -10.83 -11.44
N ARG A 356 21.76 -11.88 -12.04
CA ARG A 356 21.23 -11.80 -13.41
C ARG A 356 20.14 -10.76 -13.56
N MET A 357 19.21 -10.69 -12.60
CA MET A 357 18.15 -9.67 -12.57
C MET A 357 18.74 -8.25 -12.47
N VAL A 358 19.65 -8.03 -11.53
CA VAL A 358 20.31 -6.73 -11.31
C VAL A 358 21.07 -6.29 -12.57
N ALA A 359 21.82 -7.21 -13.19
CA ALA A 359 22.52 -6.94 -14.44
C ALA A 359 21.56 -6.59 -15.59
N ALA A 360 20.45 -7.31 -15.71
CA ALA A 360 19.43 -7.03 -16.72
C ALA A 360 18.79 -5.64 -16.54
N VAL A 361 18.45 -5.26 -15.31
CA VAL A 361 17.84 -3.95 -15.02
C VAL A 361 18.83 -2.82 -15.27
N ARG A 362 20.08 -2.96 -14.82
CA ARG A 362 21.14 -1.96 -15.08
C ARG A 362 21.35 -1.76 -16.58
N ARG A 363 21.40 -2.85 -17.36
CA ARG A 363 21.58 -2.78 -18.83
C ARG A 363 20.47 -2.00 -19.53
N HIS A 364 19.22 -2.18 -19.12
CA HIS A 364 18.06 -1.59 -19.80
C HIS A 364 17.57 -0.27 -19.19
N SER A 365 18.18 0.20 -18.10
CA SER A 365 17.85 1.49 -17.47
C SER A 365 18.85 2.60 -17.81
N HIS A 366 19.90 2.31 -18.58
CA HIS A 366 20.93 3.25 -19.02
C HIS A 366 20.86 3.53 -20.53
N GLY A 367 19.65 3.47 -21.10
CA GLY A 367 19.39 3.94 -22.47
C GLY A 367 19.55 5.46 -22.59
#